data_AF-A0A960PXM7-F1
#
_entry.id   AF-A0A960PXM7-F1
#
_cell.length_a   1.000
_cell.length_b   1.000
_cell.length_c   1.000
_cell.angle_alpha   90.00
_cell.angle_beta   90.00
_cell.angle_gamma   90.00
#
_symmetry.space_group_name_H-M   'P 1'
#
loop_
_entity.id
_entity.type
_entity.pdbx_description
1 polymer ?
#
loop_
_entity_poly.entity_id
_entity_poly.type
_entity_poly.pdbx_seq_one_letter_code
_entity_poly.pdbx_strand_id
1 'polypeptide(L)'
;MSEQRVGIIRAFFRYLRYWNWRKARYILDAADQQFTGSVDGISAAFDMHQDEVVAQYQKLRDAIAQVETVLEEKRSRLEDLNHEEDDLISKREGALNLAEQAQSAGDQTAYDKHAQAFERFQVRIEEIEALQERLNGEITETGATMDRYMLQLQEMQREIEKLPQQKAEAIADYVSAKQIVELNDRLQGLETSIDRGPISAVLKANRELTAKARISEKLAGADVRAQDKAYEKAGRESTARTKLDQMLAARKAEKEASAAPKEKDATPKEDDRPNI
;
A
#
# COMPACT_ATOMS: atom_id res chain seq x y z
N MET A 1 0.90 -55.22 -26.01
CA MET A 1 2.17 -54.87 -25.30
C MET A 1 2.62 -53.43 -25.60
N SER A 2 1.73 -52.48 -25.89
CA SER A 2 2.06 -51.11 -26.31
C SER A 2 1.61 -50.01 -25.35
N GLU A 3 0.65 -50.28 -24.45
CA GLU A 3 0.10 -49.25 -23.55
C GLU A 3 0.99 -48.93 -22.33
N GLN A 4 1.81 -49.87 -21.86
CA GLN A 4 2.71 -49.62 -20.71
C GLN A 4 3.90 -48.70 -21.06
N ARG A 5 4.30 -48.62 -22.34
CA ARG A 5 5.48 -47.84 -22.77
C ARG A 5 5.22 -46.32 -22.81
N VAL A 6 3.97 -45.91 -23.00
CA VAL A 6 3.59 -44.49 -23.06
C VAL A 6 3.61 -43.83 -21.67
N GLY A 7 3.32 -44.60 -20.61
CA GLY A 7 3.37 -44.10 -19.23
C GLY A 7 4.78 -43.80 -18.73
N ILE A 8 5.77 -44.61 -19.11
CA ILE A 8 7.17 -44.47 -18.67
C ILE A 8 7.84 -43.26 -19.33
N ILE A 9 7.60 -43.04 -20.63
CA ILE A 9 8.14 -41.87 -21.35
C ILE A 9 7.54 -40.57 -20.79
N ARG A 10 6.25 -40.55 -20.48
CA ARG A 10 5.57 -39.39 -19.90
C ARG A 10 6.00 -39.10 -18.46
N ALA A 11 6.30 -40.15 -17.68
CA ALA A 11 6.88 -40.01 -16.33
C ALA A 11 8.33 -39.48 -16.36
N PHE A 12 9.13 -39.92 -17.33
CA PHE A 12 10.49 -39.44 -17.53
C PHE A 12 10.52 -37.94 -17.91
N PHE A 13 9.62 -37.50 -18.79
CA PHE A 13 9.46 -36.08 -19.12
C PHE A 13 8.96 -35.25 -17.94
N ARG A 14 8.06 -35.77 -17.08
CA ARG A 14 7.67 -35.09 -15.83
C ARG A 14 8.84 -34.96 -14.86
N TYR A 15 9.68 -35.99 -14.75
CA TYR A 15 10.87 -35.98 -13.89
C TYR A 15 11.92 -34.97 -14.39
N LEU A 16 12.21 -34.96 -15.69
CA LEU A 16 13.10 -33.98 -16.32
C LEU A 16 12.61 -32.54 -16.15
N ARG A 17 11.30 -32.30 -16.37
CA ARG A 17 10.69 -30.98 -16.14
C ARG A 17 10.78 -30.57 -14.68
N TYR A 18 10.52 -31.49 -13.75
CA TYR A 18 10.62 -31.22 -12.31
C TYR A 18 12.06 -30.98 -11.86
N TRP A 19 13.03 -31.71 -12.41
CA TRP A 19 14.45 -31.52 -12.13
C TRP A 19 14.97 -30.19 -12.67
N ASN A 20 14.60 -29.81 -13.90
CA ASN A 20 14.89 -28.47 -14.45
C ASN A 20 14.23 -27.37 -13.62
N TRP A 21 13.01 -27.58 -13.12
CA TRP A 21 12.32 -26.61 -12.27
C TRP A 21 12.94 -26.49 -10.86
N ARG A 22 13.47 -27.57 -10.29
CA ARG A 22 14.23 -27.53 -9.02
C ARG A 22 15.61 -26.90 -9.20
N LYS A 23 16.31 -27.16 -10.31
CA LYS A 23 17.59 -26.51 -10.61
C LYS A 23 17.43 -25.02 -10.87
N ALA A 24 16.37 -24.61 -11.59
CA ALA A 24 16.06 -23.19 -11.79
C ALA A 24 15.84 -22.47 -10.45
N ARG A 25 15.09 -23.08 -9.51
CA ARG A 25 14.93 -22.53 -8.16
C ARG A 25 16.24 -22.46 -7.36
N TYR A 26 17.07 -23.48 -7.41
CA TYR A 26 18.37 -23.46 -6.70
C TYR A 26 19.33 -22.40 -7.25
N ILE A 27 19.27 -22.12 -8.56
CA ILE A 27 20.09 -21.07 -9.20
C ILE A 27 19.55 -19.68 -8.83
N LEU A 28 18.22 -19.52 -8.75
CA LEU A 28 17.58 -18.30 -8.24
C LEU A 28 17.97 -18.04 -6.78
N ASP A 29 17.86 -19.05 -5.89
CA ASP A 29 18.23 -18.89 -4.47
C ASP A 29 19.72 -18.55 -4.27
N ALA A 30 20.62 -19.12 -5.09
CA ALA A 30 22.05 -18.83 -5.03
C ALA A 30 22.40 -17.45 -5.63
N ALA A 31 21.69 -17.02 -6.67
CA ALA A 31 21.82 -15.67 -7.23
C ALA A 31 21.27 -14.62 -6.25
N ASP A 32 20.13 -14.89 -5.60
CA ASP A 32 19.53 -14.03 -4.57
C ASP A 32 20.46 -13.89 -3.36
N GLN A 33 21.14 -14.96 -2.94
CA GLN A 33 22.17 -14.89 -1.90
C GLN A 33 23.38 -14.02 -2.31
N GLN A 34 23.71 -13.96 -3.59
CA GLN A 34 24.79 -13.13 -4.11
C GLN A 34 24.44 -11.64 -4.07
N PHE A 35 23.16 -11.27 -4.24
CA PHE A 35 22.70 -9.89 -4.11
C PHE A 35 22.40 -9.50 -2.66
N THR A 36 21.92 -10.41 -1.82
CA THR A 36 21.54 -10.09 -0.42
C THR A 36 22.70 -10.17 0.58
N GLY A 37 23.85 -10.71 0.16
CA GLY A 37 25.01 -10.95 1.02
C GLY A 37 25.93 -9.75 1.24
N SER A 38 25.71 -8.61 0.58
CA SER A 38 26.55 -7.41 0.72
C SER A 38 25.78 -6.13 0.37
N VAL A 39 26.29 -4.98 0.82
CA VAL A 39 25.75 -3.65 0.45
C VAL A 39 25.78 -3.45 -1.07
N ASP A 40 26.89 -3.81 -1.72
CA ASP A 40 27.04 -3.67 -3.18
C ASP A 40 26.08 -4.57 -3.94
N GLY A 41 25.80 -5.78 -3.43
CA GLY A 41 24.81 -6.69 -3.98
C GLY A 41 23.39 -6.12 -3.88
N ILE A 42 23.02 -5.58 -2.71
CA ILE A 42 21.69 -4.98 -2.51
C ILE A 42 21.56 -3.76 -3.42
N SER A 43 22.60 -2.92 -3.49
CA SER A 43 22.63 -1.77 -4.39
C SER A 43 22.41 -2.20 -5.85
N ALA A 44 23.17 -3.19 -6.32
CA ALA A 44 23.08 -3.68 -7.69
C ALA A 44 21.71 -4.28 -8.01
N ALA A 45 21.07 -4.99 -7.07
CA ALA A 45 19.72 -5.51 -7.26
C ALA A 45 18.68 -4.39 -7.44
N PHE A 46 18.75 -3.35 -6.61
CA PHE A 46 17.89 -2.17 -6.77
C PHE A 46 18.15 -1.43 -8.08
N ASP A 47 19.41 -1.28 -8.49
CA ASP A 47 19.78 -0.64 -9.76
C ASP A 47 19.25 -1.44 -10.97
N MET A 48 19.41 -2.76 -10.96
CA MET A 48 18.87 -3.65 -12.00
C MET A 48 17.34 -3.57 -12.08
N HIS A 49 16.66 -3.59 -10.92
CA HIS A 49 15.20 -3.46 -10.88
C HIS A 49 14.76 -2.08 -11.39
N GLN A 50 15.46 -1.01 -10.99
CA GLN A 50 15.19 0.34 -11.49
C GLN A 50 15.34 0.41 -13.01
N ASP A 51 16.43 -0.12 -13.57
CA ASP A 51 16.65 -0.16 -15.02
C ASP A 51 15.54 -0.93 -15.74
N GLU A 52 15.10 -2.06 -15.18
CA GLU A 52 13.99 -2.84 -15.73
C GLU A 52 12.66 -2.05 -15.73
N VAL A 53 12.29 -1.47 -14.59
CA VAL A 53 11.03 -0.69 -14.48
C VAL A 53 11.08 0.55 -15.38
N VAL A 54 12.22 1.23 -15.48
CA VAL A 54 12.41 2.37 -16.41
C VAL A 54 12.27 1.93 -17.87
N ALA A 55 12.85 0.79 -18.25
CA ALA A 55 12.72 0.27 -19.61
C ALA A 55 11.28 -0.13 -19.93
N GLN A 56 10.57 -0.77 -19.00
CA GLN A 56 9.16 -1.12 -19.16
C GLN A 56 8.28 0.15 -19.23
N TYR A 57 8.57 1.17 -18.41
CA TYR A 57 7.88 2.46 -18.42
C TYR A 57 7.98 3.14 -19.80
N GLN A 58 9.19 3.19 -20.37
CA GLN A 58 9.40 3.78 -21.70
C GLN A 58 8.62 3.03 -22.78
N LYS A 59 8.66 1.69 -22.77
CA LYS A 59 7.89 0.86 -23.72
C LYS A 59 6.39 1.10 -23.60
N LEU A 60 5.86 1.16 -22.39
CA LEU A 60 4.44 1.41 -22.16
C LEU A 60 4.04 2.82 -22.61
N ARG A 61 4.85 3.83 -22.31
CA ARG A 61 4.64 5.21 -22.78
C ARG A 61 4.60 5.27 -24.30
N ASP A 62 5.54 4.63 -24.98
CA ASP A 62 5.60 4.63 -26.44
C ASP A 62 4.41 3.87 -27.06
N ALA A 63 3.95 2.79 -26.42
CA ALA A 63 2.73 2.08 -26.81
C ALA A 63 1.47 2.95 -26.62
N ILE A 64 1.35 3.67 -25.51
CA ILE A 64 0.25 4.63 -25.27
C ILE A 64 0.25 5.71 -26.35
N ALA A 65 1.41 6.25 -26.73
CA ALA A 65 1.50 7.24 -27.79
C ALA A 65 1.02 6.70 -29.15
N GLN A 66 1.34 5.44 -29.48
CA GLN A 66 0.83 4.80 -30.70
C GLN A 66 -0.69 4.60 -30.65
N VAL A 67 -1.24 4.22 -29.49
CA VAL A 67 -2.69 4.08 -29.29
C VAL A 67 -3.39 5.43 -29.44
N GLU A 68 -2.82 6.51 -28.90
CA GLU A 68 -3.37 7.86 -29.05
C GLU A 68 -3.40 8.29 -30.52
N THR A 69 -2.35 8.01 -31.30
CA THR A 69 -2.36 8.28 -32.76
C THR A 69 -3.51 7.55 -33.45
N VAL A 70 -3.75 6.28 -33.12
CA VAL A 70 -4.86 5.52 -33.70
C VAL A 70 -6.22 6.08 -33.27
N LEU A 71 -6.36 6.55 -32.03
CA LEU A 71 -7.57 7.21 -31.56
C LEU A 71 -7.83 8.52 -32.31
N GLU A 72 -6.80 9.34 -32.51
CA GLU A 72 -6.90 10.59 -33.26
C GLU A 72 -7.28 10.34 -34.73
N GLU A 73 -6.68 9.35 -35.38
CA GLU A 73 -7.07 8.96 -36.74
C GLU A 73 -8.55 8.54 -36.83
N LYS A 74 -9.05 7.79 -35.83
CA LYS A 74 -10.46 7.40 -35.77
C LYS A 74 -11.38 8.59 -35.51
N ARG A 75 -10.99 9.51 -34.62
CA ARG A 75 -11.74 10.74 -34.32
C ARG A 75 -11.83 11.63 -35.55
N SER A 76 -10.72 11.84 -36.25
CA SER A 76 -10.69 12.60 -37.50
C SER A 76 -11.55 11.92 -38.57
N ARG A 77 -11.49 10.59 -38.71
CA ARG A 77 -12.34 9.88 -39.66
C ARG A 77 -13.83 10.02 -39.33
N LEU A 78 -14.18 10.05 -38.04
CA LEU A 78 -15.55 10.25 -37.59
C LEU A 78 -16.03 11.67 -37.92
N GLU A 79 -15.18 12.69 -37.75
CA GLU A 79 -15.47 14.07 -38.15
C GLU A 79 -15.70 14.19 -39.66
N ASP A 80 -14.85 13.57 -40.48
CA ASP A 80 -15.03 13.52 -41.94
C ASP A 80 -16.37 12.87 -42.32
N LEU A 81 -16.77 11.80 -41.63
CA LEU A 81 -18.03 11.11 -41.88
C LEU A 81 -19.23 11.96 -41.49
N ASN A 82 -19.16 12.71 -40.38
CA ASN A 82 -20.22 13.65 -40.00
C ASN A 82 -20.41 14.73 -41.06
N HIS A 83 -19.31 15.28 -41.60
CA HIS A 83 -19.40 16.25 -42.69
C HIS A 83 -19.96 15.64 -43.97
N GLU A 84 -19.56 14.41 -44.33
CA GLU A 84 -20.11 13.69 -45.49
C GLU A 84 -21.61 13.44 -45.33
N GLU A 85 -22.04 13.06 -44.12
CA GLU A 85 -23.44 12.83 -43.76
C GLU A 85 -24.29 14.09 -43.89
N ASP A 86 -23.86 15.22 -43.31
CA ASP A 86 -24.56 16.51 -43.39
C ASP A 86 -24.78 16.95 -44.85
N ASP A 87 -23.73 16.77 -45.67
CA ASP A 87 -23.74 17.02 -47.10
C ASP A 87 -24.77 16.14 -47.83
N LEU A 88 -24.84 14.85 -47.46
CA LEU A 88 -25.76 13.89 -48.05
C LEU A 88 -27.20 14.14 -47.62
N ILE A 89 -27.43 14.53 -46.37
CA ILE A 89 -28.75 14.94 -45.87
C ILE A 89 -29.26 16.12 -46.69
N SER A 90 -28.43 17.14 -46.90
CA SER A 90 -28.77 18.31 -47.72
C SER A 90 -29.09 17.91 -49.17
N LYS A 91 -28.30 17.02 -49.77
CA LYS A 91 -28.52 16.50 -51.13
C LYS A 91 -29.79 15.65 -51.24
N ARG A 92 -30.08 14.84 -50.21
CA ARG A 92 -31.31 14.03 -50.09
C ARG A 92 -32.54 14.93 -50.03
N GLU A 93 -32.53 15.97 -49.21
CA GLU A 93 -33.61 16.95 -49.12
C GLU A 93 -33.80 17.71 -50.44
N GLY A 94 -32.71 18.11 -51.09
CA GLY A 94 -32.77 18.70 -52.43
C GLY A 94 -33.40 17.77 -53.47
N ALA A 95 -33.05 16.48 -53.45
CA ALA A 95 -33.64 15.48 -54.33
C ALA A 95 -35.15 15.30 -54.04
N LEU A 96 -35.56 15.29 -52.78
CA LEU A 96 -36.97 15.22 -52.38
C LEU A 96 -37.77 16.42 -52.91
N ASN A 97 -37.27 17.64 -52.68
CA ASN A 97 -37.92 18.87 -53.14
C ASN A 97 -38.09 18.90 -54.67
N LEU A 98 -37.08 18.43 -55.42
CA LEU A 98 -37.17 18.35 -56.88
C LEU A 98 -38.12 17.25 -57.36
N ALA A 99 -38.20 16.13 -56.65
CA ALA A 99 -39.19 15.09 -56.93
C ALA A 99 -40.62 15.63 -56.76
N GLU A 100 -40.90 16.36 -55.68
CA GLU A 100 -42.21 16.98 -55.43
C GLU A 100 -42.59 18.00 -56.51
N GLN A 101 -41.63 18.80 -56.98
CA GLN A 101 -41.83 19.73 -58.09
C GLN A 101 -42.14 19.00 -59.40
N ALA A 102 -41.40 17.95 -59.74
CA ALA A 102 -41.62 17.14 -60.93
C ALA A 102 -43.00 16.45 -60.89
N GLN A 103 -43.41 15.94 -59.73
CA GLN A 103 -44.73 15.36 -59.52
C GLN A 103 -45.84 16.39 -59.75
N SER A 104 -45.67 17.60 -59.21
CA SER A 104 -46.62 18.71 -59.39
C SER A 104 -46.72 19.17 -60.85
N ALA A 105 -45.62 19.06 -61.61
CA ALA A 105 -45.56 19.38 -63.03
C ALA A 105 -46.06 18.23 -63.94
N GLY A 106 -46.30 17.03 -63.40
CA GLY A 106 -46.67 15.84 -64.16
C GLY A 106 -45.53 15.23 -64.98
N ASP A 107 -44.26 15.57 -64.68
CA ASP A 107 -43.08 15.00 -65.34
C ASP A 107 -42.59 13.75 -64.60
N GLN A 108 -43.10 12.59 -65.04
CA GLN A 108 -42.75 11.29 -64.46
C GLN A 108 -41.26 10.95 -64.61
N THR A 109 -40.62 11.38 -65.72
CA THR A 109 -39.21 11.04 -65.97
C THR A 109 -38.29 11.80 -65.02
N ALA A 110 -38.58 13.08 -64.78
CA ALA A 110 -37.87 13.87 -63.79
C ALA A 110 -38.12 13.34 -62.37
N TYR A 111 -39.36 12.97 -62.04
CA TYR A 111 -39.70 12.37 -60.75
C TYR A 111 -38.87 11.11 -60.46
N ASP A 112 -38.86 10.14 -61.39
CA ASP A 112 -38.15 8.87 -61.21
C ASP A 112 -36.63 9.09 -61.01
N LYS A 113 -36.06 10.07 -61.72
CA LYS A 113 -34.64 10.44 -61.59
C LYS A 113 -34.33 10.99 -60.19
N HIS A 114 -35.19 11.87 -59.66
CA HIS A 114 -35.00 12.45 -58.34
C HIS A 114 -35.27 11.44 -57.22
N ALA A 115 -36.25 10.54 -57.39
CA ALA A 115 -36.50 9.43 -56.48
C ALA A 115 -35.29 8.47 -56.38
N GLN A 116 -34.68 8.10 -57.51
CA GLN A 116 -33.45 7.29 -57.50
C GLN A 116 -32.27 7.98 -56.82
N ALA A 117 -32.13 9.30 -57.02
CA ALA A 117 -31.08 10.07 -56.33
C ALA A 117 -31.31 10.11 -54.81
N PHE A 118 -32.56 10.30 -54.38
CA PHE A 118 -32.95 10.25 -52.97
C PHE A 118 -32.59 8.89 -52.36
N GLU A 119 -32.98 7.78 -52.99
CA GLU A 119 -32.69 6.42 -52.50
C GLU A 119 -31.18 6.19 -52.37
N ARG A 120 -30.39 6.60 -53.37
CA ARG A 120 -28.92 6.49 -53.31
C ARG A 120 -28.32 7.26 -52.14
N PHE A 121 -28.80 8.49 -51.88
CA PHE A 121 -28.31 9.27 -50.74
C PHE A 121 -28.75 8.66 -49.41
N GLN A 122 -29.99 8.16 -49.32
CA GLN A 122 -30.49 7.51 -48.11
C GLN A 122 -29.68 6.25 -47.76
N VAL A 123 -29.42 5.37 -48.74
CA VAL A 123 -28.58 4.18 -48.53
C VAL A 123 -27.18 4.58 -48.05
N ARG A 124 -26.59 5.63 -48.64
CA ARG A 124 -25.26 6.10 -48.25
C ARG A 124 -25.24 6.68 -46.83
N ILE A 125 -26.29 7.39 -46.41
CA ILE A 125 -26.43 7.90 -45.04
C ILE A 125 -26.48 6.72 -44.06
N GLU A 126 -27.31 5.71 -44.31
CA GLU A 126 -27.42 4.52 -43.45
C GLU A 126 -26.07 3.76 -43.32
N GLU A 127 -25.29 3.68 -44.41
CA GLU A 127 -23.94 3.12 -44.36
C GLU A 127 -22.99 3.95 -43.47
N ILE A 128 -23.09 5.28 -43.52
CA ILE A 128 -22.27 6.19 -42.72
C ILE A 128 -22.67 6.12 -41.25
N GLU A 129 -23.96 6.12 -40.93
CA GLU A 129 -24.49 5.99 -39.56
C GLU A 129 -23.97 4.71 -38.90
N ALA A 130 -24.04 3.57 -39.60
CA ALA A 130 -23.51 2.30 -39.11
C ALA A 130 -21.99 2.33 -38.89
N LEU A 131 -21.26 3.05 -39.76
CA LEU A 131 -19.82 3.22 -39.65
C LEU A 131 -19.43 4.12 -38.47
N GLN A 132 -20.14 5.22 -38.26
CA GLN A 132 -19.96 6.13 -37.13
C GLN A 132 -20.24 5.42 -35.81
N GLU A 133 -21.32 4.62 -35.72
CA GLU A 133 -21.63 3.85 -34.52
C GLU A 133 -20.49 2.88 -34.17
N ARG A 134 -19.99 2.14 -35.17
CA ARG A 134 -18.85 1.24 -34.99
C ARG A 134 -17.60 2.00 -34.54
N LEU A 135 -17.27 3.13 -35.18
CA LEU A 135 -16.10 3.94 -34.82
C LEU A 135 -16.22 4.51 -33.40
N ASN A 136 -17.40 5.00 -33.00
CA ASN A 136 -17.66 5.47 -31.65
C ASN A 136 -17.45 4.36 -30.60
N GLY A 137 -17.92 3.15 -30.89
CA GLY A 137 -17.66 1.98 -30.04
C GLY A 137 -16.17 1.70 -29.90
N GLU A 138 -15.44 1.65 -31.02
CA GLU A 138 -13.99 1.41 -31.04
C GLU A 138 -13.20 2.52 -30.31
N ILE A 139 -13.56 3.79 -30.49
CA ILE A 139 -12.94 4.93 -29.80
C ILE A 139 -13.16 4.81 -28.29
N THR A 140 -14.37 4.45 -27.86
CA THR A 140 -14.71 4.31 -26.44
C THR A 140 -13.93 3.16 -25.79
N GLU A 141 -13.92 1.99 -26.41
CA GLU A 141 -13.22 0.81 -25.91
C GLU A 141 -11.69 1.03 -25.87
N THR A 142 -11.15 1.58 -26.95
CA THR A 142 -9.71 1.86 -27.07
C THR A 142 -9.29 2.94 -26.07
N GLY A 143 -10.08 4.01 -25.92
CA GLY A 143 -9.86 5.06 -24.94
C GLY A 143 -9.86 4.54 -23.50
N ALA A 144 -10.85 3.73 -23.12
CA ALA A 144 -10.89 3.10 -21.80
C ALA A 144 -9.69 2.17 -21.54
N THR A 145 -9.16 1.52 -22.58
CA THR A 145 -7.94 0.71 -22.49
C THR A 145 -6.70 1.58 -22.30
N MET A 146 -6.60 2.69 -23.04
CA MET A 146 -5.53 3.67 -22.87
C MET A 146 -5.50 4.23 -21.45
N ASP A 147 -6.66 4.61 -20.89
CA ASP A 147 -6.76 5.14 -19.53
C ASP A 147 -6.21 4.16 -18.48
N ARG A 148 -6.51 2.87 -18.63
CA ARG A 148 -5.94 1.82 -17.76
C ARG A 148 -4.41 1.77 -17.85
N TYR A 149 -3.86 1.87 -19.06
CA TYR A 149 -2.40 1.89 -19.25
C TYR A 149 -1.77 3.18 -18.74
N MET A 150 -2.45 4.32 -18.83
CA MET A 150 -1.99 5.57 -18.23
C MET A 150 -1.93 5.47 -16.71
N LEU A 151 -2.90 4.84 -16.07
CA LEU A 151 -2.87 4.58 -14.62
C LEU A 151 -1.69 3.68 -14.24
N GLN A 152 -1.46 2.59 -15.00
CA GLN A 152 -0.30 1.72 -14.79
C GLN A 152 1.02 2.48 -14.98
N LEU A 153 1.10 3.35 -16.00
CA LEU A 153 2.26 4.20 -16.25
C LEU A 153 2.54 5.14 -15.06
N GLN A 154 1.51 5.73 -14.47
CA GLN A 154 1.63 6.57 -13.26
C GLN A 154 2.09 5.76 -12.05
N GLU A 155 1.62 4.52 -11.88
CA GLU A 155 2.07 3.64 -10.80
C GLU A 155 3.56 3.31 -10.94
N MET A 156 4.00 2.95 -12.14
CA MET A 156 5.41 2.71 -12.45
C MET A 156 6.27 3.94 -12.22
N GLN A 157 5.78 5.14 -12.58
CA GLN A 157 6.48 6.39 -12.30
C GLN A 157 6.71 6.57 -10.79
N ARG A 158 5.67 6.37 -9.98
CA ARG A 158 5.78 6.47 -8.51
C ARG A 158 6.71 5.40 -7.94
N GLU A 159 6.74 4.21 -8.52
CA GLU A 159 7.68 3.16 -8.13
C GLU A 159 9.12 3.61 -8.40
N ILE A 160 9.42 4.07 -9.62
CA ILE A 160 10.74 4.59 -10.01
C ILE A 160 11.19 5.71 -9.06
N GLU A 161 10.29 6.63 -8.70
CA GLU A 161 10.59 7.73 -7.77
C GLU A 161 10.91 7.24 -6.33
N LYS A 162 10.31 6.12 -5.90
CA LYS A 162 10.53 5.55 -4.55
C LYS A 162 11.75 4.64 -4.46
N LEU A 163 12.17 4.00 -5.55
CA LEU A 163 13.26 3.03 -5.54
C LEU A 163 14.57 3.56 -4.92
N PRO A 164 15.03 4.81 -5.19
CA PRO A 164 16.23 5.34 -4.56
C PRO A 164 16.14 5.41 -3.02
N GLN A 165 14.97 5.78 -2.49
CA GLN A 165 14.74 5.84 -1.06
C GLN A 165 14.71 4.43 -0.45
N GLN A 166 13.98 3.50 -1.08
CA GLN A 166 13.90 2.10 -0.63
C GLN A 166 15.28 1.42 -0.66
N LYS A 167 16.10 1.71 -1.67
CA LYS A 167 17.48 1.26 -1.77
C LYS A 167 18.31 1.73 -0.57
N ALA A 168 18.23 3.02 -0.24
CA ALA A 168 18.98 3.60 0.88
C ALA A 168 18.55 3.00 2.23
N GLU A 169 17.24 2.83 2.44
CA GLU A 169 16.66 2.19 3.63
C GLU A 169 17.10 0.74 3.76
N ALA A 170 16.99 -0.06 2.70
CA ALA A 170 17.41 -1.46 2.69
C ALA A 170 18.91 -1.63 2.97
N ILE A 171 19.75 -0.74 2.43
CA ILE A 171 21.19 -0.74 2.72
C ILE A 171 21.44 -0.40 4.20
N ALA A 172 20.76 0.60 4.75
CA ALA A 172 20.89 0.98 6.15
C ALA A 172 20.47 -0.15 7.10
N ASP A 173 19.34 -0.79 6.81
CA ASP A 173 18.83 -1.94 7.57
C ASP A 173 19.80 -3.12 7.52
N TYR A 174 20.35 -3.43 6.33
CA TYR A 174 21.34 -4.48 6.18
C TYR A 174 22.62 -4.21 6.99
N VAL A 175 23.14 -2.98 6.94
CA VAL A 175 24.33 -2.59 7.72
C VAL A 175 24.05 -2.67 9.22
N SER A 176 22.88 -2.20 9.67
CA SER A 176 22.44 -2.29 11.06
C SER A 176 22.33 -3.74 11.53
N ALA A 177 21.66 -4.59 10.75
CA ALA A 177 21.54 -6.02 11.05
C ALA A 177 22.91 -6.70 11.13
N LYS A 178 23.82 -6.40 10.21
CA LYS A 178 25.20 -6.91 10.23
C LYS A 178 25.95 -6.48 11.49
N GLN A 179 25.84 -5.23 11.91
CA GLN A 179 26.47 -4.75 13.15
C GLN A 179 25.92 -5.44 14.40
N ILE A 180 24.60 -5.72 14.45
CA ILE A 180 23.98 -6.47 15.55
C ILE A 180 24.51 -7.91 15.60
N VAL A 181 24.65 -8.57 14.45
CA VAL A 181 25.24 -9.92 14.37
C VAL A 181 26.68 -9.89 14.85
N GLU A 182 27.51 -8.97 14.35
CA GLU A 182 28.90 -8.82 14.79
C GLU A 182 29.02 -8.50 16.29
N LEU A 183 28.10 -7.71 16.85
CA LEU A 183 28.04 -7.43 18.29
C LEU A 183 27.71 -8.68 19.09
N ASN A 184 26.72 -9.46 18.66
CA ASN A 184 26.34 -10.72 19.30
C ASN A 184 27.47 -11.75 19.22
N ASP A 185 28.14 -11.86 18.08
CA ASP A 185 29.29 -12.74 17.90
C ASP A 185 30.46 -12.32 18.79
N ARG A 186 30.68 -11.00 18.95
CA ARG A 186 31.66 -10.48 19.92
C ARG A 186 31.24 -10.77 21.35
N LEU A 187 29.96 -10.64 21.72
CA LEU A 187 29.47 -10.96 23.05
C LEU A 187 29.61 -12.47 23.35
N GLN A 188 29.26 -13.36 22.42
CA GLN A 188 29.46 -14.80 22.55
C GLN A 188 30.95 -15.19 22.51
N GLY A 189 31.76 -14.49 21.71
CA GLY A 189 33.22 -14.60 21.68
C GLY A 189 33.88 -14.14 22.98
N LEU A 190 33.33 -13.10 23.61
CA LEU A 190 33.70 -12.64 24.95
C LEU A 190 33.25 -13.66 26.00
N GLU A 191 32.04 -14.20 25.93
CA GLU A 191 31.58 -15.27 26.83
C GLU A 191 32.48 -16.52 26.71
N THR A 192 32.79 -16.96 25.50
CA THR A 192 33.65 -18.14 25.27
C THR A 192 35.12 -17.91 25.60
N SER A 193 35.64 -16.67 25.50
CA SER A 193 37.01 -16.33 25.93
C SER A 193 37.12 -16.07 27.43
N ILE A 194 36.07 -15.56 28.08
CA ILE A 194 35.97 -15.39 29.54
C ILE A 194 35.81 -16.76 30.22
N ASP A 195 35.10 -17.71 29.60
CA ASP A 195 34.86 -19.05 30.16
C ASP A 195 36.03 -20.03 30.00
N ARG A 196 37.09 -19.69 29.24
CA ARG A 196 38.29 -20.54 29.07
C ARG A 196 39.55 -20.05 29.79
N GLY A 197 39.41 -19.16 30.77
CA GLY A 197 40.54 -18.63 31.54
C GLY A 197 40.51 -18.99 33.04
N PRO A 198 41.65 -19.24 33.69
CA PRO A 198 41.75 -19.45 35.15
C PRO A 198 41.23 -18.26 35.99
N ILE A 199 40.96 -17.12 35.36
CA ILE A 199 40.36 -15.93 35.97
C ILE A 199 38.88 -16.15 36.34
N SER A 200 38.10 -16.97 35.62
CA SER A 200 36.69 -17.23 35.98
C SER A 200 36.58 -18.09 37.26
N ALA A 201 37.48 -19.05 37.44
CA ALA A 201 37.62 -19.83 38.67
C ALA A 201 38.09 -18.93 39.85
N VAL A 202 39.03 -18.01 39.61
CA VAL A 202 39.48 -17.02 40.61
C VAL A 202 38.39 -16.00 40.96
N LEU A 203 37.61 -15.54 39.99
CA LEU A 203 36.48 -14.63 40.22
C LEU A 203 35.33 -15.34 40.94
N LYS A 204 35.07 -16.61 40.63
CA LYS A 204 34.10 -17.43 41.37
C LYS A 204 34.58 -17.69 42.81
N ALA A 205 35.85 -18.05 43.00
CA ALA A 205 36.46 -18.20 44.32
C ALA A 205 36.48 -16.88 45.12
N ASN A 206 36.74 -15.74 44.48
CA ASN A 206 36.65 -14.42 45.12
C ASN A 206 35.20 -14.03 45.44
N ARG A 207 34.24 -14.36 44.58
CA ARG A 207 32.81 -14.15 44.87
C ARG A 207 32.35 -15.04 46.02
N GLU A 208 32.81 -16.29 46.09
CA GLU A 208 32.55 -17.20 47.22
C GLU A 208 33.25 -16.75 48.50
N LEU A 209 34.48 -16.25 48.45
CA LEU A 209 35.19 -15.65 49.59
C LEU A 209 34.54 -14.34 50.05
N THR A 210 34.11 -13.48 49.14
CA THR A 210 33.36 -12.25 49.46
C THR A 210 31.98 -12.58 50.02
N ALA A 211 31.33 -13.65 49.54
CA ALA A 211 30.08 -14.15 50.10
C ALA A 211 30.28 -14.75 51.50
N LYS A 212 31.34 -15.53 51.73
CA LYS A 212 31.71 -16.06 53.04
C LYS A 212 32.12 -14.95 54.01
N ALA A 213 32.84 -13.93 53.56
CA ALA A 213 33.17 -12.74 54.33
C ALA A 213 31.91 -11.95 54.70
N ARG A 214 30.97 -11.77 53.76
CA ARG A 214 29.65 -11.14 54.03
C ARG A 214 28.77 -12.00 54.95
N ILE A 215 28.91 -13.32 54.95
CA ILE A 215 28.22 -14.21 55.90
C ILE A 215 28.86 -14.12 57.30
N SER A 216 30.18 -14.07 57.40
CA SER A 216 30.89 -13.83 58.67
C SER A 216 30.64 -12.42 59.22
N GLU A 217 30.56 -11.40 58.36
CA GLU A 217 30.17 -10.03 58.72
C GLU A 217 28.69 -9.94 59.12
N LYS A 218 27.82 -10.74 58.48
CA LYS A 218 26.43 -10.92 58.91
C LYS A 218 26.30 -11.72 60.20
N LEU A 219 27.22 -12.64 60.52
CA LEU A 219 27.25 -13.34 61.81
C LEU A 219 27.74 -12.43 62.94
N ALA A 220 28.74 -11.59 62.68
CA ALA A 220 29.24 -10.60 63.63
C ALA A 220 28.30 -9.38 63.80
N GLY A 221 27.51 -9.05 62.78
CA GLY A 221 26.53 -7.95 62.79
C GLY A 221 25.07 -8.35 63.01
N ALA A 222 24.77 -9.64 63.24
CA ALA A 222 23.42 -10.12 63.49
C ALA A 222 22.92 -9.82 64.91
N ASP A 223 23.80 -9.59 65.87
CA ASP A 223 23.42 -9.37 67.28
C ASP A 223 22.95 -7.91 67.52
N VAL A 224 23.55 -6.93 66.82
CA VAL A 224 23.20 -5.51 66.95
C VAL A 224 21.89 -5.18 66.20
N ARG A 225 21.61 -5.83 65.07
CA ARG A 225 20.36 -5.63 64.31
C ARG A 225 19.13 -6.27 64.95
N ALA A 226 19.31 -7.23 65.87
CA ALA A 226 18.22 -7.80 66.65
C ALA A 226 17.73 -6.83 67.74
N GLN A 227 18.61 -6.00 68.31
CA GLN A 227 18.24 -4.93 69.26
C GLN A 227 17.55 -3.74 68.57
N ASP A 228 18.01 -3.29 67.40
CA ASP A 228 17.38 -2.17 66.67
C ASP A 228 15.96 -2.50 66.17
N LYS A 229 15.70 -3.76 65.78
CA LYS A 229 14.35 -4.22 65.40
C LYS A 229 13.36 -4.25 66.56
N ALA A 230 13.82 -4.33 67.81
CA ALA A 230 12.97 -4.23 68.99
C ALA A 230 12.51 -2.78 69.24
N TYR A 231 13.36 -1.79 68.96
CA TYR A 231 13.01 -0.36 69.06
C TYR A 231 12.11 0.11 67.91
N GLU A 232 12.31 -0.40 66.69
CA GLU A 232 11.48 -0.04 65.53
C GLU A 232 10.02 -0.56 65.64
N LYS A 233 9.81 -1.67 66.37
CA LYS A 233 8.48 -2.24 66.63
C LYS A 233 7.68 -1.43 67.67
N ALA A 234 8.35 -0.71 68.57
CA ALA A 234 7.69 0.19 69.53
C ALA A 234 7.29 1.55 68.90
N GLY A 235 7.84 1.90 67.73
CA GLY A 235 7.56 3.17 67.04
C GLY A 235 6.49 3.13 65.93
N ARG A 236 5.96 1.95 65.57
CA ARG A 236 5.06 1.77 64.40
C ARG A 236 3.63 1.29 64.75
N GLU A 237 3.12 1.63 65.93
CA GLU A 237 1.69 1.53 66.25
C GLU A 237 1.10 2.92 66.59
N SER A 238 0.96 3.85 65.62
CA SER A 238 -0.05 4.95 65.72
C SER A 238 -0.21 5.85 64.47
N THR A 239 -0.08 5.35 63.22
CA THR A 239 -0.23 6.26 62.04
C THR A 239 -0.88 5.64 60.80
N ALA A 240 -1.70 4.60 60.97
CA ALA A 240 -2.44 4.00 59.84
C ALA A 240 -3.95 4.25 59.87
N ARG A 241 -4.58 4.45 61.05
CA ARG A 241 -6.01 4.77 61.14
C ARG A 241 -6.32 6.25 60.83
N THR A 242 -5.49 7.17 61.32
CA THR A 242 -5.69 8.63 61.13
C THR A 242 -5.55 9.10 59.68
N LYS A 243 -4.75 8.42 58.86
CA LYS A 243 -4.57 8.77 57.43
C LYS A 243 -5.67 8.23 56.53
N LEU A 244 -6.40 7.19 56.95
CA LEU A 244 -7.48 6.61 56.16
C LEU A 244 -8.78 7.40 56.31
N ASP A 245 -9.08 7.87 57.53
CA ASP A 245 -10.26 8.71 57.81
C ASP A 245 -10.14 10.09 57.13
N GLN A 246 -8.94 10.68 57.09
CA GLN A 246 -8.68 11.95 56.40
C GLN A 246 -8.88 11.84 54.88
N MET A 247 -8.54 10.70 54.26
CA MET A 247 -8.73 10.50 52.82
C MET A 247 -10.17 10.15 52.45
N LEU A 248 -10.95 9.54 53.36
CA LEU A 248 -12.37 9.28 53.14
C LEU A 248 -13.23 10.54 53.26
N ALA A 249 -12.88 11.49 54.15
CA ALA A 249 -13.55 12.77 54.26
C ALA A 249 -13.33 13.66 53.01
N ALA A 250 -12.11 13.71 52.48
CA ALA A 250 -11.79 14.46 51.27
C ALA A 250 -12.56 13.96 50.03
N ARG A 251 -12.72 12.64 49.89
CA ARG A 251 -13.48 12.04 48.77
C ARG A 251 -15.00 12.24 48.83
N LYS A 252 -15.57 12.48 50.02
CA LYS A 252 -17.00 12.79 50.16
C LYS A 252 -17.30 14.24 49.77
N ALA A 253 -16.42 15.18 50.15
CA ALA A 253 -16.54 16.59 49.76
C ALA A 253 -16.41 16.82 48.24
N GLU A 254 -15.53 16.06 47.55
CA GLU A 254 -15.41 16.12 46.08
C GLU A 254 -16.63 15.55 45.33
N LYS A 255 -17.36 14.61 45.94
CA LYS A 255 -18.55 14.00 45.31
C LYS A 255 -19.83 14.82 45.50
N GLU A 256 -19.92 15.62 46.56
CA GLU A 256 -21.05 16.55 46.78
C GLU A 256 -20.91 17.84 45.94
N ALA A 257 -19.69 18.22 45.52
CA ALA A 257 -19.45 19.37 44.64
C ALA A 257 -19.70 19.10 43.14
N SER A 258 -19.92 17.84 42.74
CA SER A 258 -20.10 17.43 41.32
C SER A 258 -21.53 17.00 40.97
N ALA A 259 -22.49 17.13 41.90
CA ALA A 259 -23.89 16.77 41.67
C ALA A 259 -24.89 17.77 42.30
N ALA A 260 -25.04 18.97 41.71
CA ALA A 260 -26.28 19.76 41.77
C ALA A 260 -26.36 20.81 40.63
N PRO A 261 -27.58 21.15 40.12
CA PRO A 261 -27.81 21.68 38.77
C PRO A 261 -28.15 23.20 38.69
N LYS A 262 -28.10 23.76 37.48
CA LYS A 262 -28.71 25.06 37.12
C LYS A 262 -30.24 24.95 37.04
N GLU A 263 -31.00 25.84 37.70
CA GLU A 263 -32.19 26.49 37.10
C GLU A 263 -32.70 27.74 37.86
N LYS A 264 -32.82 28.84 37.10
CA LYS A 264 -33.87 29.90 37.00
C LYS A 264 -34.51 30.61 38.22
N ASP A 265 -34.37 31.94 38.15
CA ASP A 265 -35.37 33.02 38.17
C ASP A 265 -36.12 33.50 39.43
N ALA A 266 -36.20 34.85 39.46
CA ALA A 266 -37.23 35.75 39.99
C ALA A 266 -37.25 36.10 41.50
N THR A 267 -36.91 37.38 41.72
CA THR A 267 -37.09 38.27 42.90
C THR A 267 -38.55 38.38 43.37
N PRO A 268 -38.86 38.74 44.64
CA PRO A 268 -38.92 40.17 45.01
C PRO A 268 -38.59 40.55 46.49
N LYS A 269 -38.06 41.78 46.62
CA LYS A 269 -38.21 42.79 47.70
C LYS A 269 -38.23 42.38 49.17
N GLU A 270 -37.37 43.07 49.94
CA GLU A 270 -37.66 43.45 51.33
C GLU A 270 -37.51 44.97 51.46
N ASP A 271 -38.65 45.67 51.43
CA ASP A 271 -38.83 46.97 52.07
C ASP A 271 -39.31 46.63 53.49
N ASP A 272 -38.52 46.92 54.51
CA ASP A 272 -39.11 47.24 55.81
C ASP A 272 -38.29 48.33 56.50
N ARG A 273 -38.96 49.46 56.67
CA ARG A 273 -38.60 50.49 57.65
C ARG A 273 -39.21 50.06 58.98
N PRO A 274 -38.55 50.30 60.11
CA PRO A 274 -39.06 49.92 61.42
C PRO A 274 -40.32 50.71 61.76
N ASN A 275 -41.27 50.03 62.40
CA ASN A 275 -42.28 50.73 63.17
C ASN A 275 -41.71 51.06 64.56
N ILE A 276 -41.53 52.37 64.78
CA ILE A 276 -41.25 53.17 66.00
C ILE A 276 -39.99 54.03 65.82
#